data_AF-A0A519RMU8-F1
#
_entry.id   AF-A0A519RMU8-F1
#
_cell.length_a   1.000
_cell.length_b   1.000
_cell.length_c   1.000
_cell.angle_alpha   90.00
_cell.angle_beta   90.00
_cell.angle_gamma   90.00
#
_symmetry.space_group_name_H-M   'P 1'
#
loop_
_entity.id
_entity.type
_entity.pdbx_description
1 polymer ?
#
loop_
_entity_poly.entity_id
_entity_poly.type
_entity_poly.pdbx_seq_one_letter_code
_entity_poly.pdbx_strand_id
1 'polypeptide(L)'
;MKHILPSLVASVLLTACGNKTAENKAVQNDPNTPTSNAPVETEAPNSDLKPAFTGQTRIAGVTTKTPYEGKVVTDKLDRPWGVTALPDGRLLVTEKGGTMRIVTKDGTVSKKITGLPEVNDSGQGGLLG
;
A
#
# COMPACT_ATOMS: atom_id res chain seq x y z
N MET A 1 22.07 -11.56 -80.67
CA MET A 1 21.05 -12.48 -80.11
C MET A 1 21.51 -12.95 -78.74
N LYS A 2 20.60 -13.01 -77.75
CA LYS A 2 20.73 -13.75 -76.47
C LYS A 2 22.00 -13.45 -75.64
N HIS A 3 21.93 -12.39 -74.82
CA HIS A 3 22.90 -12.18 -73.73
C HIS A 3 22.69 -13.23 -72.64
N ILE A 4 23.79 -13.73 -72.08
CA ILE A 4 23.80 -14.77 -71.05
C ILE A 4 23.61 -14.11 -69.68
N LEU A 5 22.65 -14.63 -68.91
CA LEU A 5 22.27 -14.13 -67.60
C LEU A 5 23.26 -14.64 -66.53
N PRO A 6 23.90 -13.77 -65.71
CA PRO A 6 24.82 -14.22 -64.67
C PRO A 6 24.05 -14.70 -63.43
N SER A 7 24.51 -15.79 -62.83
CA SER A 7 24.03 -16.26 -61.52
C SER A 7 24.34 -15.24 -60.43
N LEU A 8 23.35 -14.90 -59.61
CA LEU A 8 23.55 -14.24 -58.31
C LEU A 8 22.82 -15.03 -57.22
N VAL A 9 23.50 -16.03 -56.65
CA VAL A 9 23.02 -16.71 -55.44
C VAL A 9 23.34 -15.80 -54.25
N ALA A 10 22.36 -15.01 -53.82
CA ALA A 10 22.48 -14.14 -52.66
C ALA A 10 22.12 -14.92 -51.38
N SER A 11 23.13 -15.53 -50.75
CA SER A 11 22.98 -16.19 -49.44
C SER A 11 22.72 -15.15 -48.34
N VAL A 12 21.49 -15.12 -47.80
CA VAL A 12 21.14 -14.27 -46.66
C VAL A 12 21.69 -14.87 -45.37
N LEU A 13 22.77 -14.29 -44.85
CA LEU A 13 23.32 -14.62 -43.53
C LEU A 13 22.59 -13.82 -42.44
N LEU A 14 21.82 -14.50 -41.58
CA LEU A 14 21.25 -13.89 -40.38
C LEU A 14 22.32 -13.82 -39.27
N THR A 15 23.03 -12.69 -39.17
CA THR A 15 23.87 -12.38 -38.00
C THR A 15 23.01 -11.93 -36.82
N ALA A 16 22.58 -12.89 -36.01
CA ALA A 16 21.99 -12.63 -34.70
C ALA A 16 23.09 -12.22 -33.70
N CYS A 17 23.33 -10.91 -33.55
CA CYS A 17 24.25 -10.38 -32.55
C CYS A 17 23.66 -10.50 -31.14
N GLY A 18 23.96 -11.60 -30.45
CA GLY A 18 23.81 -11.69 -29.00
C GLY A 18 24.97 -10.98 -28.30
N ASN A 19 24.64 -10.06 -27.39
CA ASN A 19 25.47 -9.70 -26.23
C ASN A 19 24.62 -8.91 -25.23
N LYS A 20 23.91 -9.61 -24.34
CA LYS A 20 23.31 -8.99 -23.15
C LYS A 20 24.36 -8.94 -22.05
N THR A 21 25.28 -7.98 -22.15
CA THR A 21 26.03 -7.53 -20.96
C THR A 21 25.01 -6.95 -20.00
N ALA A 22 24.82 -7.59 -18.85
CA ALA A 22 24.07 -7.02 -17.74
C ALA A 22 24.90 -5.90 -17.13
N GLU A 23 24.87 -4.71 -17.74
CA GLU A 23 25.37 -3.51 -17.09
C GLU A 23 24.60 -3.31 -15.79
N ASN A 24 25.31 -3.41 -14.67
CA ASN A 24 24.89 -2.74 -13.44
C ASN A 24 24.89 -1.24 -13.73
N LYS A 25 23.78 -0.73 -14.29
CA LYS A 25 23.53 0.69 -14.34
C LYS A 25 23.40 1.17 -12.90
N ALA A 26 24.48 1.75 -12.40
CA ALA A 26 24.42 2.65 -11.25
C ALA A 26 23.22 3.58 -11.45
N VAL A 27 22.43 3.75 -10.40
CA VAL A 27 21.25 4.61 -10.42
C VAL A 27 21.68 5.96 -10.99
N GLN A 28 21.17 6.30 -12.18
CA GLN A 28 21.42 7.61 -12.75
C GLN A 28 20.81 8.62 -11.78
N ASN A 29 21.62 9.56 -11.30
CA ASN A 29 21.16 10.68 -10.50
C ASN A 29 20.31 11.60 -11.39
N ASP A 30 19.05 11.22 -11.65
CA ASP A 30 18.05 12.12 -12.18
C ASP A 30 17.85 13.23 -11.12
N PRO A 31 18.08 14.52 -11.46
CA PRO A 31 17.92 15.62 -10.50
C PRO A 31 16.49 15.80 -9.99
N ASN A 32 15.49 15.11 -10.56
CA ASN A 32 14.13 15.04 -10.04
C ASN A 32 13.88 13.85 -9.10
N THR A 33 14.87 12.99 -8.84
CA THR A 33 14.75 11.91 -7.85
C THR A 33 14.67 12.55 -6.46
N PRO A 34 13.56 12.37 -5.70
CA PRO A 34 13.51 12.83 -4.32
C PRO A 34 14.64 12.17 -3.53
N THR A 35 15.29 12.91 -2.63
CA THR A 35 16.28 12.36 -1.71
C THR A 35 15.61 11.26 -0.87
N SER A 36 15.88 10.01 -1.25
CA SER A 36 15.22 8.84 -0.68
C SER A 36 15.69 8.61 0.75
N ASN A 37 14.83 8.92 1.73
CA ASN A 37 15.04 8.40 3.07
C ASN A 37 14.91 6.86 3.05
N ALA A 38 15.44 6.21 4.07
CA ALA A 38 15.20 4.78 4.27
C ALA A 38 13.68 4.50 4.34
N PRO A 39 13.21 3.34 3.86
CA PRO A 39 11.82 2.91 4.00
C PRO A 39 11.35 2.99 5.46
N VAL A 40 10.09 3.40 5.68
CA VAL A 40 9.50 3.50 7.02
C VAL A 40 9.26 2.12 7.65
N GLU A 41 8.97 1.11 6.82
CA GLU A 41 8.76 -0.27 7.25
C GLU A 41 10.09 -1.01 7.41
N THR A 42 10.40 -1.42 8.64
CA THR A 42 11.67 -2.06 9.02
C THR A 42 11.53 -3.53 9.43
N GLU A 43 10.31 -4.03 9.63
CA GLU A 43 10.06 -5.40 10.08
C GLU A 43 10.41 -6.45 9.02
N ALA A 44 10.50 -7.70 9.44
CA ALA A 44 10.65 -8.85 8.55
C ALA A 44 9.46 -8.95 7.57
N PRO A 45 9.65 -9.45 6.34
CA PRO A 45 8.54 -9.72 5.42
C PRO A 45 7.50 -10.65 6.05
N ASN A 46 6.21 -10.35 5.87
CA ASN A 46 5.10 -11.18 6.34
C ASN A 46 4.86 -12.44 5.47
N SER A 47 5.70 -12.69 4.46
CA SER A 47 5.65 -13.85 3.58
C SER A 47 7.00 -14.07 2.88
N ASP A 48 7.24 -15.31 2.43
CA ASP A 48 8.44 -15.69 1.65
C ASP A 48 8.37 -15.28 0.16
N LEU A 49 7.34 -14.51 -0.23
CA LEU A 49 7.14 -14.09 -1.62
C LEU A 49 8.22 -13.09 -2.02
N LYS A 50 8.93 -13.40 -3.12
CA LYS A 50 9.94 -12.52 -3.69
C LYS A 50 9.27 -11.35 -4.43
N PRO A 51 9.79 -10.12 -4.32
CA PRO A 51 9.39 -9.01 -5.18
C PRO A 51 9.52 -9.36 -6.67
N ALA A 52 8.54 -8.96 -7.47
CA ALA A 52 8.56 -9.09 -8.92
C ALA A 52 9.57 -8.10 -9.56
N PHE A 53 9.90 -7.01 -8.88
CA PHE A 53 10.88 -6.02 -9.28
C PHE A 53 11.48 -5.29 -8.07
N THR A 54 12.65 -4.67 -8.26
CA THR A 54 13.36 -3.88 -7.24
C THR A 54 12.49 -2.74 -6.71
N GLY A 55 12.37 -2.62 -5.38
CA GLY A 55 11.63 -1.53 -4.72
C GLY A 55 10.15 -1.79 -4.44
N GLN A 56 9.55 -2.88 -4.95
CA GLN A 56 8.11 -3.16 -4.79
C GLN A 56 7.62 -3.20 -3.34
N THR A 57 8.39 -3.81 -2.42
CA THR A 57 7.95 -4.09 -1.04
C THR A 57 8.45 -3.10 0.00
N ARG A 58 9.38 -2.21 -0.36
CA ARG A 58 9.94 -1.17 0.52
C ARG A 58 10.29 0.06 -0.31
N ILE A 59 9.30 0.94 -0.49
CA ILE A 59 9.47 2.23 -1.16
C ILE A 59 10.32 3.19 -0.30
N ALA A 60 10.97 4.14 -0.95
CA ALA A 60 11.65 5.26 -0.31
C ALA A 60 10.76 5.94 0.75
N GLY A 61 11.33 6.22 1.93
CA GLY A 61 10.65 6.99 2.95
C GLY A 61 10.46 8.45 2.53
N VAL A 62 9.34 9.06 2.93
CA VAL A 62 9.07 10.49 2.74
C VAL A 62 8.75 11.13 4.08
N THR A 63 9.34 12.29 4.36
CA THR A 63 9.09 13.05 5.59
C THR A 63 8.13 14.20 5.28
N THR A 64 6.98 14.22 5.95
CA THR A 64 6.02 15.33 5.84
C THR A 64 6.56 16.58 6.55
N LYS A 65 6.36 17.76 5.95
CA LYS A 65 6.73 19.05 6.58
C LYS A 65 5.64 19.60 7.50
N THR A 66 4.41 19.09 7.36
CA THR A 66 3.25 19.52 8.16
C THR A 66 3.35 18.91 9.56
N PRO A 67 3.44 19.72 10.63
CA PRO A 67 3.38 19.20 12.00
C PRO A 67 1.97 18.65 12.28
N TYR A 68 1.90 17.58 13.06
CA TYR A 68 0.66 17.00 13.56
C TYR A 68 0.83 16.56 15.01
N GLU A 69 -0.27 16.48 15.75
CA GLU A 69 -0.32 15.97 17.12
C GLU A 69 -1.30 14.81 17.17
N GLY A 70 -0.91 13.70 17.82
CA GLY A 70 -1.80 12.59 18.12
C GLY A 70 -2.19 12.61 19.58
N LYS A 71 -3.49 12.66 19.88
CA LYS A 71 -4.04 12.58 21.24
C LYS A 71 -4.98 11.39 21.37
N VAL A 72 -4.76 10.56 22.39
CA VAL A 72 -5.70 9.49 22.76
C VAL A 72 -6.98 10.14 23.28
N VAL A 73 -8.09 9.88 22.61
CA VAL A 73 -9.44 10.31 23.06
C VAL A 73 -9.94 9.38 24.15
N THR A 74 -9.85 8.06 23.95
CA THR A 74 -10.23 7.05 24.94
C THR A 74 -9.60 5.70 24.61
N ASP A 75 -9.35 4.89 25.64
CA ASP A 75 -8.81 3.52 25.58
C ASP A 75 -9.84 2.45 25.99
N LYS A 76 -11.08 2.87 26.30
CA LYS A 76 -12.13 2.06 26.97
C LYS A 76 -13.09 1.36 25.99
N LEU A 77 -12.68 1.16 24.74
CA LEU A 77 -13.49 0.60 23.65
C LEU A 77 -13.13 -0.86 23.40
N ASP A 78 -14.14 -1.70 23.20
CA ASP A 78 -13.94 -3.12 22.89
C ASP A 78 -13.86 -3.31 21.37
N ARG A 79 -12.64 -3.54 20.85
CA ARG A 79 -12.35 -3.78 19.42
C ARG A 79 -13.05 -2.74 18.52
N PRO A 80 -12.72 -1.44 18.65
CA PRO A 80 -13.32 -0.38 17.83
C PRO A 80 -13.04 -0.65 16.33
N TRP A 81 -14.02 -0.33 15.49
CA TRP A 81 -14.09 -0.90 14.13
C TRP A 81 -14.39 0.15 13.06
N GLY A 82 -15.46 0.93 13.24
CA GLY A 82 -15.81 2.11 12.44
C GLY A 82 -16.04 3.33 13.32
N VAL A 83 -15.90 4.53 12.77
CA VAL A 83 -16.10 5.80 13.52
C VAL A 83 -16.61 6.91 12.60
N THR A 84 -17.60 7.66 13.08
CA THR A 84 -18.11 8.86 12.41
C THR A 84 -18.38 9.99 13.41
N ALA A 85 -18.23 11.23 12.96
CA ALA A 85 -18.53 12.41 13.77
C ALA A 85 -20.03 12.75 13.71
N LEU A 86 -20.65 12.91 14.87
CA LEU A 86 -22.02 13.42 15.00
C LEU A 86 -22.03 14.96 14.86
N PRO A 87 -23.18 15.58 14.53
CA PRO A 87 -23.27 17.04 14.35
C PRO A 87 -22.90 17.88 15.58
N ASP A 88 -22.98 17.32 16.79
CA ASP A 88 -22.52 17.96 18.04
C ASP A 88 -21.00 17.77 18.29
N GLY A 89 -20.33 17.01 17.42
CA GLY A 89 -18.92 16.67 17.47
C GLY A 89 -18.56 15.57 18.48
N ARG A 90 -19.54 14.83 19.02
CA ARG A 90 -19.27 13.50 19.59
C ARG A 90 -18.93 12.53 18.47
N LEU A 91 -18.34 11.40 18.81
CA LEU A 91 -18.06 10.31 17.87
C LEU A 91 -19.06 9.17 18.11
N LEU A 92 -19.68 8.67 17.05
CA LEU A 92 -20.33 7.36 17.05
C LEU A 92 -19.28 6.34 16.60
N VAL A 93 -19.03 5.34 17.44
CA VAL A 93 -18.04 4.28 17.22
C VAL A 93 -18.76 2.94 17.18
N THR A 94 -18.48 2.12 16.16
CA THR A 94 -18.90 0.72 16.14
C THR A 94 -17.83 -0.15 16.80
N GLU A 95 -18.27 -1.10 17.63
CA GLU A 95 -17.45 -2.15 18.23
C GLU A 95 -17.64 -3.43 17.39
N LYS A 96 -16.54 -4.13 17.09
CA LYS A 96 -16.55 -5.24 16.13
C LYS A 96 -17.59 -6.33 16.44
N GLY A 97 -17.82 -6.60 17.73
CA GLY A 97 -18.81 -7.56 18.25
C GLY A 97 -20.28 -7.12 18.18
N GLY A 98 -20.67 -6.24 17.25
CA GLY A 98 -22.07 -5.93 16.99
C GLY A 98 -22.74 -4.89 17.90
N THR A 99 -21.95 -4.02 18.55
CA THR A 99 -22.50 -2.93 19.41
C THR A 99 -21.97 -1.57 19.01
N MET A 100 -22.63 -0.49 19.45
CA MET A 100 -22.16 0.88 19.21
C MET A 100 -21.94 1.65 20.51
N ARG A 101 -21.07 2.66 20.46
CA ARG A 101 -20.73 3.56 21.57
C ARG A 101 -20.77 5.00 21.07
N ILE A 102 -21.22 5.92 21.92
CA ILE A 102 -20.93 7.34 21.73
C ILE A 102 -19.74 7.70 22.61
N VAL A 103 -18.75 8.38 22.03
CA VAL A 103 -17.57 8.92 22.70
C VAL A 103 -17.63 10.45 22.63
N THR A 104 -17.46 11.11 23.77
CA THR A 104 -17.40 12.58 23.84
C THR A 104 -15.98 13.10 23.55
N LYS A 105 -15.83 14.41 23.30
CA LYS A 105 -14.54 15.05 23.01
C LYS A 105 -13.52 14.95 24.17
N ASP A 106 -14.00 14.77 25.39
CA ASP A 106 -13.25 14.51 26.63
C ASP A 106 -12.94 13.02 26.88
N GLY A 107 -13.45 12.10 26.06
CA GLY A 107 -13.17 10.67 26.16
C GLY A 107 -14.16 9.83 26.97
N THR A 108 -15.28 10.40 27.41
CA THR A 108 -16.35 9.69 28.12
C THR A 108 -17.15 8.78 27.17
N VAL A 109 -17.42 7.53 27.58
CA VAL A 109 -17.93 6.45 26.70
C VAL A 109 -19.30 5.89 27.15
N SER A 110 -20.35 6.10 26.35
CA SER A 110 -21.80 6.20 26.70
C SER A 110 -22.63 5.02 27.31
N LYS A 111 -22.06 3.89 27.74
CA LYS A 111 -22.72 2.53 27.69
C LYS A 111 -23.03 2.03 26.25
N LYS A 112 -23.11 0.69 26.08
CA LYS A 112 -23.37 0.03 24.79
C LYS A 112 -24.78 0.35 24.27
N ILE A 113 -24.86 0.77 23.01
CA ILE A 113 -26.10 0.88 22.23
C ILE A 113 -26.34 -0.50 21.59
N THR A 114 -27.55 -1.02 21.79
CA THR A 114 -27.99 -2.37 21.38
C THR A 114 -29.22 -2.28 20.46
N GLY A 115 -29.76 -3.43 20.03
CA GLY A 115 -30.87 -3.48 19.06
C GLY A 115 -30.42 -3.51 17.60
N LEU A 116 -29.11 -3.67 17.37
CA LEU A 116 -28.54 -4.02 16.06
C LEU A 116 -28.83 -5.50 15.75
N PRO A 117 -28.86 -5.90 14.45
CA PRO A 117 -28.85 -7.32 14.07
C PRO A 117 -27.64 -8.07 14.64
N GLU A 118 -27.72 -9.39 14.73
CA GLU A 118 -26.57 -10.23 15.06
C GLU A 118 -25.47 -10.08 14.00
N VAL A 119 -24.21 -10.07 14.43
CA VAL A 119 -23.05 -9.80 13.58
C VAL A 119 -22.03 -10.91 13.71
N ASN A 120 -21.59 -11.45 12.57
CA ASN A 120 -20.41 -12.29 12.52
C ASN A 120 -19.14 -11.41 12.56
N ASP A 121 -18.41 -11.48 13.68
CA ASP A 121 -17.21 -10.67 13.97
C ASP A 121 -15.88 -11.38 13.67
N SER A 122 -15.93 -12.55 13.02
CA SER A 122 -14.76 -13.34 12.61
C SER A 122 -14.03 -12.73 11.41
N GLY A 123 -12.70 -12.90 11.34
CA GLY A 123 -11.88 -12.40 10.23
C GLY A 123 -12.07 -10.89 9.99
N GLN A 124 -12.48 -10.51 8.78
CA GLN A 124 -12.79 -9.13 8.39
C GLN A 124 -14.26 -8.72 8.64
N GLY A 125 -15.09 -9.58 9.24
CA GLY A 125 -16.47 -9.28 9.62
C GLY A 125 -16.59 -8.27 10.77
N GLY A 126 -17.81 -7.84 11.08
CA GLY A 126 -18.12 -6.81 12.07
C GLY A 126 -19.02 -5.71 11.50
N LEU A 127 -19.19 -4.62 12.26
CA LEU A 127 -19.95 -3.43 11.83
C LEU A 127 -19.04 -2.40 11.13
N LEU A 128 -18.50 -2.74 9.96
CA LEU A 128 -17.75 -1.77 9.14
C LEU A 128 -18.71 -0.69 8.61
N GLY A 129 -18.43 0.58 8.90
CA GLY A 129 -19.23 1.74 8.51
C GLY A 129 -18.47 3.04 8.71
#